data_AF-A0A1F3XV01-F1
#
_entry.id   AF-A0A1F3XV01-F1
#
_cell.length_a   1.000
_cell.length_b   1.000
_cell.length_c   1.000
_cell.angle_alpha   90.00
_cell.angle_beta   90.00
_cell.angle_gamma   90.00
#
_symmetry.space_group_name_H-M   'P 1'
#
loop_
_entity.id
_entity.type
_entity.pdbx_description
1 polymer ?
#
loop_
_entity_poly.entity_id
_entity_poly.type
_entity_poly.pdbx_seq_one_letter_code
_entity_poly.pdbx_strand_id
1 'polypeptide(L)' 'MKFKTRVRNRCPLCGRARAYMRKFNMCRLCFRGLALKGLLPGVVKSSW' A
#
# COMPACT_ATOMS: atom_id res chain seq x y z
N MET A 1 -21.85 3.42 1.95
CA MET A 1 -21.84 3.56 0.47
C MET A 1 -23.05 2.84 -0.10
N LYS A 2 -23.99 3.56 -0.74
CA LYS A 2 -25.25 2.98 -1.26
C LYS A 2 -25.07 2.00 -2.44
N PHE A 3 -23.92 2.03 -3.15
CA PHE A 3 -23.58 1.09 -4.22
C PHE A 3 -22.20 0.48 -4.00
N LYS A 4 -22.09 -0.85 -4.14
CA LYS A 4 -20.84 -1.61 -3.96
C LYS A 4 -19.74 -1.19 -4.95
N THR A 5 -20.12 -0.78 -6.16
CA THR A 5 -19.22 -0.27 -7.21
C THR A 5 -18.48 1.02 -6.84
N ARG A 6 -18.97 1.77 -5.83
CA ARG A 6 -18.31 3.01 -5.39
C ARG A 6 -17.18 2.81 -4.39
N VAL A 7 -16.96 1.60 -3.89
CA VAL A 7 -15.88 1.31 -2.95
C VAL A 7 -14.54 1.52 -3.65
N ARG A 8 -13.71 2.38 -3.06
CA ARG A 8 -12.35 2.67 -3.54
C ARG A 8 -11.36 2.36 -2.42
N ASN A 9 -10.32 1.60 -2.76
CA ASN A 9 -9.27 1.29 -1.81
C ASN A 9 -8.42 2.55 -1.57
N ARG A 10 -8.29 2.93 -0.29
CA ARG A 10 -7.46 4.04 0.15
C ARG A 10 -6.41 3.52 1.10
N CYS A 11 -5.21 4.10 1.06
CA CYS A 11 -4.17 3.77 2.01
C CYS A 11 -4.65 4.08 3.44
N PRO A 12 -4.55 3.15 4.41
CA PRO A 12 -4.95 3.40 5.79
C PRO A 12 -4.04 4.41 6.50
N LEU A 13 -2.77 4.51 6.07
CA LEU A 13 -1.78 5.38 6.70
C LEU A 13 -1.85 6.84 6.23
N CYS A 14 -2.19 7.08 4.96
CA CYS A 14 -2.12 8.41 4.36
C CYS A 14 -3.34 8.80 3.52
N GLY A 15 -4.37 7.95 3.44
CA GLY A 15 -5.60 8.23 2.70
C GLY A 15 -5.48 8.23 1.17
N ARG A 16 -4.30 7.94 0.60
CA ARG A 16 -4.06 8.02 -0.84
C ARG A 16 -4.98 7.07 -1.62
N ALA A 17 -5.70 7.61 -2.60
CA ALA A 17 -6.69 6.89 -3.40
C ALA A 17 -6.13 6.15 -4.63
N ARG A 18 -4.87 6.45 -5.03
CA ARG A 18 -4.22 5.87 -6.21
C ARG A 18 -2.98 5.06 -5.83
N ALA A 19 -2.58 4.14 -6.72
CA ALA A 19 -1.42 3.25 -6.55
C ALA A 19 -1.47 2.45 -5.24
N TYR A 20 -2.61 1.80 -5.03
CA TYR A 20 -2.88 0.93 -3.90
C TYR A 20 -2.41 -0.50 -4.17
N MET A 21 -1.49 -0.99 -3.36
CA MET A 21 -1.05 -2.38 -3.39
C MET A 21 -1.96 -3.23 -2.52
N ARG A 22 -2.78 -4.07 -3.15
CA ARG A 22 -3.74 -4.94 -2.45
C ARG A 22 -3.07 -5.93 -1.50
N LYS A 23 -1.93 -6.53 -1.89
CA LYS A 23 -1.18 -7.50 -1.09
C LYS A 23 -0.72 -6.93 0.26
N PHE A 24 -0.34 -5.66 0.29
CA PHE A 24 0.18 -4.97 1.47
C PHE A 24 -0.82 -3.97 2.08
N ASN A 25 -2.04 -3.92 1.54
CA ASN A 25 -3.13 -3.06 1.99
C ASN A 25 -2.74 -1.56 2.14
N MET A 26 -1.88 -1.04 1.27
CA MET A 26 -1.28 0.29 1.43
C MET A 26 -0.87 0.94 0.09
N CYS A 27 -0.55 2.24 0.09
CA CYS A 27 -0.05 2.90 -1.12
C CYS A 27 1.45 2.66 -1.35
N ARG A 28 1.90 2.91 -2.59
CA ARG A 28 3.31 2.78 -2.98
C ARG A 28 4.31 3.58 -2.15
N LEU A 29 3.94 4.76 -1.65
CA LEU A 29 4.85 5.61 -0.88
C LEU A 29 5.07 5.05 0.53
N CYS A 30 3.98 4.76 1.23
CA CYS A 30 4.05 4.16 2.54
C CYS A 30 4.76 2.79 2.48
N PHE A 31 4.49 2.00 1.42
CA PHE A 31 5.18 0.72 1.21
C PHE A 31 6.68 0.91 1.10
N ARG A 32 7.14 1.83 0.24
CA ARG A 32 8.56 2.12 0.08
C ARG A 32 9.19 2.60 1.39
N GLY A 33 8.52 3.47 2.13
CA GLY A 33 9.01 3.96 3.42
C GLY A 33 9.16 2.85 4.46
N LEU A 34 8.17 1.95 4.59
CA LEU A 34 8.23 0.83 5.53
C LEU A 34 9.23 -0.25 5.08
N ALA A 35 9.33 -0.50 3.77
CA ALA A 35 10.29 -1.45 3.21
C ALA A 35 11.74 -0.99 3.45
N LEU A 36 12.02 0.31 3.27
CA LEU A 36 13.33 0.89 3.57
C LEU A 36 13.67 0.85 5.07
N LYS A 37 12.66 0.94 5.94
CA LYS A 37 12.82 0.79 7.39
C LYS A 37 12.93 -0.67 7.86
N GLY A 38 12.74 -1.65 6.97
CA GLY A 38 12.73 -3.07 7.34
C GLY A 38 11.50 -3.52 8.14
N LEU A 39 10.43 -2.71 8.17
CA LEU A 39 9.20 -3.01 8.92
C LEU A 39 8.24 -3.96 8.16
N LEU A 40 8.55 -4.27 6.90
CA LEU A 40 7.77 -5.20 6.08
C LEU A 40 8.51 -6.55 6.00
N PRO A 41 8.04 -7.59 6.71
CA PRO A 41 8.69 -8.89 6.71
C PRO A 41 8.66 -9.53 5.31
N GLY A 42 9.78 -10.10 4.89
CA GLY A 42 9.93 -10.76 3.59
C GLY A 42 10.05 -9.80 2.39
N VAL A 43 10.16 -8.49 2.62
CA VAL A 43 10.45 -7.51 1.57
C VAL A 43 11.93 -7.16 1.60
N VAL A 44 12.66 -7.60 0.58
CA VAL A 44 14.07 -7.23 0.35
C VAL A 44 14.20 -6.42 -0.92
N LYS A 45 15.25 -5.60 -1.01
CA LYS A 45 15.57 -4.86 -2.23
C LYS A 45 16.00 -5.88 -3.30
N SER A 46 15.25 -5.96 -4.40
CA SER A 46 15.61 -6.81 -5.52
C SER A 46 16.87 -6.26 -6.22
N SER A 47 17.89 -7.09 -6.32
CA SER A 47 19.05 -6.88 -7.20
C SER A 47 19.06 -8.06 -8.16
N TRP A 48 19.13 -7.77 -9.46
CA TRP A 48 19.44 -8.76 -10.48
C TRP A 48 20.86 -8.48 -10.95
#